data_AF-A0ABD3Q3R9-F1
#
_entry.id   AF-A0ABD3Q3R9-F1
#
_cell.length_a   1.000
_cell.length_b   1.000
_cell.length_c   1.000
_cell.angle_alpha   90.00
_cell.angle_beta   90.00
_cell.angle_gamma   90.00
#
_symmetry.space_group_name_H-M   'P 1'
#
loop_
_entity.id
_entity.type
_entity.pdbx_description
1 polymer ?
#
loop_
_entity_poly.entity_id
_entity_poly.type
_entity_poly.pdbx_seq_one_letter_code
_entity_poly.pdbx_strand_id
1 'polypeptide(L)'
;MSNKPTNTHNALQTAISLTAFLLPILYLTQKQKRLTEKQRQYNAEREKERAFLHNLARNPSLQPLRPPLPDIVRGVLRRCRFAYLSTMDVAANSSHLSLMRFTYLPEEELILMSTNIYTKKYEMLEKQNGVALLIHDFSEGNSGSDGENTTVRLTGEYSITLNGTCSVIKDAVLAERYRAAHLKNNPDYPQFIVGKDIAMLRVDVLSARICNINDEVIKWNVEQESTS
;
A
#
# COMPACT_ATOMS: atom_id res chain seq x y z
N MET A 1 -26.59 42.06 64.12
CA MET A 1 -26.26 41.92 62.69
C MET A 1 -24.92 41.22 62.58
N SER A 2 -24.90 39.94 62.18
CA SER A 2 -23.67 39.14 62.06
C SER A 2 -23.38 38.92 60.58
N ASN A 3 -22.32 39.56 60.08
CA ASN A 3 -21.85 39.39 58.71
C ASN A 3 -20.93 38.17 58.64
N LYS A 4 -21.37 37.12 57.94
CA LYS A 4 -20.52 35.99 57.54
C LYS A 4 -19.60 36.44 56.39
N PRO A 5 -18.26 36.29 56.50
CA PRO A 5 -17.38 36.51 55.37
C PRO A 5 -17.56 35.39 54.33
N THR A 6 -17.58 35.82 53.08
CA THR A 6 -17.86 35.07 51.86
C THR A 6 -16.77 34.03 51.55
N ASN A 7 -17.19 32.77 51.48
CA ASN A 7 -16.38 31.57 51.21
C ASN A 7 -16.10 31.34 49.71
N THR A 8 -16.02 32.42 48.92
CA THR A 8 -16.00 32.39 47.45
C THR A 8 -14.59 32.19 46.86
N HIS A 9 -13.55 32.62 47.57
CA HIS A 9 -12.16 32.53 47.09
C HIS A 9 -11.62 31.09 47.11
N ASN A 10 -12.03 30.29 48.09
CA ASN A 10 -11.66 28.88 48.20
C ASN A 10 -12.33 28.05 47.10
N ALA A 11 -13.61 28.32 46.79
CA ALA A 11 -14.34 27.62 45.74
C ALA A 11 -13.70 27.82 44.34
N LEU A 12 -13.22 29.06 44.06
CA LEU A 12 -12.60 29.39 42.78
C LEU A 12 -11.22 28.71 42.60
N GLN A 13 -10.38 28.71 43.63
CA GLN A 13 -9.06 28.04 43.58
C GLN A 13 -9.19 26.51 43.50
N THR A 14 -10.20 25.94 44.15
CA THR A 14 -10.48 24.50 44.07
C THR A 14 -10.97 24.11 42.67
N ALA A 15 -11.82 24.94 42.04
CA ALA A 15 -12.30 24.70 40.68
C ALA A 15 -11.19 24.82 39.61
N ILE A 16 -10.29 25.80 39.74
CA ILE A 16 -9.14 25.97 38.82
C ILE A 16 -8.17 24.79 38.96
N SER A 17 -7.88 24.33 40.18
CA SER A 17 -7.03 23.15 40.38
C SER A 17 -7.67 21.87 39.85
N LEU A 18 -8.97 21.63 40.09
CA LEU A 18 -9.65 20.43 39.57
C LEU A 18 -9.64 20.36 38.03
N THR A 19 -9.89 21.50 37.37
CA THR A 19 -9.92 21.58 35.91
C THR A 19 -8.52 21.37 35.30
N ALA A 20 -7.47 21.91 35.91
CA ALA A 20 -6.08 21.74 35.45
C ALA A 20 -5.58 20.27 35.49
N PHE A 21 -6.06 19.46 36.44
CA PHE A 21 -5.69 18.04 36.54
C PHE A 21 -6.63 17.09 35.80
N LEU A 22 -7.94 17.37 35.75
CA LEU A 22 -8.91 16.47 35.11
C LEU A 22 -8.94 16.60 33.58
N LEU A 23 -8.71 17.79 33.02
CA LEU A 23 -8.74 17.98 31.56
C LEU A 23 -7.66 17.16 30.82
N PRO A 24 -6.38 17.13 31.25
CA PRO A 24 -5.37 16.27 30.63
C PRO A 24 -5.70 14.78 30.74
N ILE A 25 -6.25 14.32 31.87
CA ILE A 25 -6.64 12.92 32.07
C ILE A 25 -7.81 12.55 31.14
N LEU A 26 -8.83 13.40 31.04
CA LEU A 26 -9.95 13.21 30.11
C LEU A 26 -9.46 13.24 28.65
N TYR A 27 -8.54 14.14 28.31
CA TYR A 27 -7.94 14.19 26.98
C TYR A 27 -7.15 12.92 26.65
N LEU A 28 -6.29 12.45 27.56
CA LEU A 28 -5.50 11.23 27.37
C LEU A 28 -6.40 10.00 27.27
N THR A 29 -7.43 9.88 28.11
CA THR A 29 -8.39 8.77 28.05
C THR A 29 -9.21 8.80 26.78
N GLN A 30 -9.66 9.96 26.29
CA GLN A 30 -10.31 10.09 24.99
C GLN A 30 -9.37 9.74 23.84
N LYS A 31 -8.12 10.21 23.88
CA LYS A 31 -7.09 9.85 22.89
C LYS A 31 -6.85 8.35 22.86
N GLN A 32 -6.73 7.71 24.02
CA GLN A 32 -6.54 6.26 24.13
C GLN A 32 -7.77 5.47 23.64
N LYS A 33 -8.98 5.94 23.93
CA LYS A 33 -10.22 5.36 23.37
C LYS A 33 -10.22 5.43 21.85
N ARG A 34 -9.93 6.60 21.26
CA ARG A 34 -9.85 6.79 19.80
C ARG A 34 -8.81 5.87 19.15
N LEU A 35 -7.64 5.73 19.76
CA LEU A 35 -6.59 4.81 19.27
C LEU A 35 -7.05 3.36 19.34
N THR A 36 -7.72 2.97 20.43
CA THR A 36 -8.26 1.61 20.62
C THR A 36 -9.37 1.31 19.60
N GLU A 37 -10.28 2.25 19.35
CA GLU A 37 -11.33 2.12 18.35
C GLU A 37 -10.75 1.98 16.94
N LYS A 38 -9.76 2.80 16.58
CA LYS A 38 -9.03 2.67 15.31
C LYS A 38 -8.38 1.31 15.16
N GLN A 39 -7.72 0.81 16.21
CA GLN A 39 -7.08 -0.51 16.20
C GLN A 39 -8.13 -1.64 16.06
N ARG A 40 -9.29 -1.52 16.71
CA ARG A 40 -10.39 -2.50 16.56
C ARG A 40 -10.97 -2.51 15.15
N GLN A 41 -11.23 -1.33 14.58
CA GLN A 41 -11.71 -1.21 13.20
C GLN A 41 -10.71 -1.84 12.22
N TYR A 42 -9.43 -1.54 12.40
CA TYR A 42 -8.35 -2.14 11.63
C TYR A 42 -8.34 -3.67 11.73
N ASN A 43 -8.35 -4.22 12.95
CA ASN A 43 -8.36 -5.68 13.15
C ASN A 43 -9.58 -6.35 12.51
N ALA A 44 -10.75 -5.71 12.59
CA ALA A 44 -11.99 -6.22 11.98
C ALA A 44 -11.93 -6.22 10.44
N GLU A 45 -11.35 -5.20 9.83
CA GLU A 45 -11.10 -5.17 8.38
C GLU A 45 -10.15 -6.31 7.97
N ARG A 46 -9.06 -6.51 8.73
CA ARG A 46 -8.09 -7.60 8.49
C ARG A 46 -8.72 -8.98 8.59
N GLU A 47 -9.58 -9.20 9.58
CA GLU A 47 -10.27 -10.49 9.74
C GLU A 47 -11.18 -10.78 8.54
N LYS A 48 -11.83 -9.75 7.98
CA LYS A 48 -12.58 -9.88 6.72
C LYS A 48 -11.66 -10.21 5.54
N GLU A 49 -10.49 -9.57 5.42
CA GLU A 49 -9.51 -9.89 4.37
C GLU A 49 -9.05 -11.36 4.45
N ARG A 50 -8.71 -11.84 5.65
CA ARG A 50 -8.31 -13.24 5.87
C ARG A 50 -9.44 -14.21 5.57
N ALA A 51 -10.65 -13.95 6.06
CA ALA A 51 -11.80 -14.80 5.82
C ALA A 51 -12.12 -14.89 4.31
N PHE A 52 -12.04 -13.77 3.61
CA PHE A 52 -12.22 -13.73 2.17
C PHE A 52 -11.19 -14.58 1.43
N LEU A 53 -9.89 -14.36 1.69
CA LEU A 53 -8.82 -15.07 0.97
C LEU A 53 -8.84 -16.56 1.26
N HIS A 54 -9.10 -16.93 2.51
CA HIS A 54 -9.27 -18.32 2.91
C HIS A 54 -10.45 -18.99 2.16
N ASN A 55 -11.60 -18.30 2.06
CA ASN A 55 -12.74 -18.80 1.30
C ASN A 55 -12.44 -18.91 -0.19
N LEU A 56 -11.72 -17.93 -0.74
CA LEU A 56 -11.33 -17.87 -2.15
C LEU A 56 -10.31 -18.96 -2.51
N ALA A 57 -9.35 -19.25 -1.61
CA ALA A 57 -8.38 -20.32 -1.81
C ALA A 57 -9.05 -21.71 -1.83
N ARG A 58 -10.06 -21.94 -0.98
CA ARG A 58 -10.82 -23.19 -0.98
C ARG A 58 -11.80 -23.32 -2.14
N ASN A 59 -12.43 -22.22 -2.54
CA ASN A 59 -13.48 -22.19 -3.55
C ASN A 59 -13.21 -21.12 -4.61
N PRO A 60 -12.19 -21.30 -5.47
CA PRO A 60 -11.79 -20.30 -6.45
C PRO A 60 -12.86 -19.98 -7.50
N SER A 61 -13.81 -20.89 -7.72
CA SER A 61 -14.95 -20.72 -8.64
C SER A 61 -16.00 -19.73 -8.14
N LEU A 62 -16.07 -19.44 -6.84
CA LEU A 62 -17.11 -18.57 -6.28
C LEU A 62 -16.86 -17.08 -6.57
N GLN A 63 -15.59 -16.68 -6.71
CA GLN A 63 -15.21 -15.29 -7.00
C GLN A 63 -13.91 -15.26 -7.80
N PRO A 64 -13.96 -15.21 -9.13
CA PRO A 64 -12.75 -15.14 -9.93
C PRO A 64 -12.04 -13.80 -9.70
N LEU A 65 -10.72 -13.84 -9.51
CA LEU A 65 -9.81 -12.70 -9.30
C LEU A 65 -9.65 -11.84 -10.59
N ARG A 66 -10.72 -11.52 -11.30
CA ARG A 66 -10.68 -10.81 -12.58
C ARG A 66 -10.63 -9.30 -12.36
N PRO A 67 -10.06 -8.51 -13.30
CA PRO A 67 -10.29 -7.08 -13.39
C PRO A 67 -11.79 -6.77 -13.40
N PRO A 68 -12.26 -5.77 -12.63
CA PRO A 68 -11.50 -5.03 -11.62
C PRO A 68 -11.05 -5.95 -10.48
N LEU A 69 -9.75 -5.94 -10.14
CA LEU A 69 -9.19 -6.87 -9.16
C LEU A 69 -10.00 -6.83 -7.86
N PRO A 70 -10.18 -7.94 -7.12
CA PRO A 70 -10.94 -7.89 -5.88
C PRO A 70 -10.39 -6.86 -4.89
N ASP A 71 -11.28 -6.21 -4.15
CA ASP A 71 -10.94 -5.04 -3.33
C ASP A 71 -9.81 -5.28 -2.34
N ILE A 72 -9.62 -6.52 -1.89
CA ILE A 72 -8.52 -6.91 -1.00
C ILE A 72 -7.17 -6.82 -1.70
N VAL A 73 -7.08 -7.27 -2.96
CA VAL A 73 -5.88 -7.13 -3.78
C VAL A 73 -5.59 -5.67 -4.01
N ARG A 74 -6.61 -4.89 -4.38
CA ARG A 74 -6.51 -3.43 -4.56
C ARG A 74 -6.07 -2.75 -3.28
N GLY A 75 -6.56 -3.22 -2.13
CA GLY A 75 -6.15 -2.80 -0.79
C GLY A 75 -4.65 -2.99 -0.60
N VAL A 76 -4.14 -4.21 -0.76
CA VAL A 76 -2.70 -4.49 -0.64
C VAL A 76 -1.87 -3.64 -1.61
N LEU A 77 -2.29 -3.55 -2.88
CA LEU A 77 -1.58 -2.76 -3.91
C LEU A 77 -1.58 -1.25 -3.62
N ARG A 78 -2.60 -0.73 -2.95
CA ARG A 78 -2.66 0.69 -2.52
C ARG A 78 -1.79 0.96 -1.29
N ARG A 79 -1.69 -0.01 -0.38
CA ARG A 79 -0.93 0.10 0.88
C ARG A 79 0.57 -0.08 0.65
N CYS A 80 0.94 -1.02 -0.21
CA CYS A 80 2.33 -1.30 -0.56
C CYS A 80 2.87 -0.25 -1.53
N ARG A 81 4.16 0.07 -1.39
CA ARG A 81 4.86 1.01 -2.29
C ARG A 81 6.06 0.42 -3.01
N PHE A 82 6.50 -0.77 -2.58
CA PHE A 82 7.66 -1.46 -3.12
C PHE A 82 7.28 -2.77 -3.77
N ALA A 83 7.93 -3.05 -4.90
CA ALA A 83 7.85 -4.31 -5.61
C ALA A 83 9.25 -4.77 -6.01
N TYR A 84 9.48 -6.07 -5.99
CA TYR A 84 10.62 -6.66 -6.68
C TYR A 84 10.23 -6.95 -8.12
N LEU A 85 10.80 -6.20 -9.05
CA LEU A 85 10.67 -6.42 -10.48
C LEU A 85 11.72 -7.43 -10.94
N SER A 86 11.24 -8.56 -11.48
CA SER A 86 12.05 -9.53 -12.19
C SER A 86 11.93 -9.30 -13.70
N THR A 87 13.09 -9.15 -14.36
CA THR A 87 13.23 -9.07 -15.82
C THR A 87 14.14 -10.20 -16.31
N MET A 88 14.03 -10.58 -17.58
CA MET A 88 14.89 -11.59 -18.20
C MET A 88 15.87 -10.96 -19.19
N ASP A 89 17.13 -11.36 -19.10
CA ASP A 89 18.14 -11.16 -20.12
C ASP A 89 18.15 -12.37 -21.05
N VAL A 90 17.51 -12.23 -22.22
CA VAL A 90 17.38 -13.33 -23.19
C VAL A 90 18.75 -13.71 -23.76
N ALA A 91 19.65 -12.74 -23.96
CA ALA A 91 20.97 -13.00 -24.55
C ALA A 91 21.90 -13.74 -23.58
N ALA A 92 21.88 -13.34 -22.29
CA ALA A 92 22.68 -13.99 -21.26
C ALA A 92 21.98 -15.19 -20.59
N ASN A 93 20.73 -15.49 -20.98
CA ASN A 93 19.87 -16.49 -20.35
C ASN A 93 19.85 -16.37 -18.81
N SER A 94 19.69 -15.14 -18.30
CA SER A 94 19.74 -14.85 -16.86
C SER A 94 18.58 -13.96 -16.44
N SER A 95 18.21 -14.00 -15.16
CA SER A 95 17.22 -13.10 -14.58
C SER A 95 17.90 -11.94 -13.86
N HIS A 96 17.20 -10.82 -13.78
CA HIS A 96 17.65 -9.64 -13.06
C HIS A 96 16.54 -9.12 -12.17
N LEU A 97 16.84 -8.96 -10.87
CA LEU A 97 15.90 -8.51 -9.87
C LEU A 97 16.18 -7.04 -9.50
N SER A 98 15.12 -6.24 -9.42
CA SER A 98 15.20 -4.81 -9.10
C SER A 98 14.19 -4.46 -8.03
N LEU A 99 14.61 -3.76 -6.97
CA LEU A 99 13.65 -3.11 -6.09
C LEU A 99 13.11 -1.86 -6.78
N MET A 100 11.79 -1.78 -6.90
CA MET A 100 11.09 -0.70 -7.59
C MET A 100 10.09 -0.06 -6.66
N ARG A 101 9.95 1.26 -6.75
CA ARG A 101 8.80 1.96 -6.19
C ARG A 101 7.68 1.94 -7.22
N PHE A 102 6.46 1.64 -6.78
CA PHE A 102 5.31 1.51 -7.68
C PHE A 102 4.11 2.34 -7.24
N THR A 103 3.15 2.47 -8.14
CA THR A 103 1.82 3.01 -7.85
C THR A 103 0.80 2.23 -8.63
N TYR A 104 -0.20 1.70 -7.95
CA TYR A 104 -1.34 1.06 -8.60
C TYR A 104 -2.41 2.11 -8.90
N LEU A 105 -2.82 2.18 -10.17
CA LEU A 105 -3.92 3.04 -10.63
C LEU A 105 -5.18 2.20 -10.80
N PRO A 106 -6.12 2.24 -9.83
CA PRO A 106 -7.30 1.36 -9.81
C PRO A 106 -8.30 1.66 -10.93
N GLU A 107 -8.33 2.87 -11.47
CA GLU A 107 -9.23 3.28 -12.55
C GLU A 107 -8.81 2.67 -13.90
N GLU A 108 -7.52 2.38 -14.05
CA GLU A 108 -6.92 1.85 -15.27
C GLU A 108 -6.37 0.42 -15.07
N GLU A 109 -6.52 -0.15 -13.86
CA GLU A 109 -6.05 -1.48 -13.45
C GLU A 109 -4.57 -1.76 -13.82
N LEU A 110 -3.72 -0.73 -13.69
CA LEU A 110 -2.31 -0.80 -14.09
C LEU A 110 -1.34 -0.47 -12.95
N ILE A 111 -0.10 -0.90 -13.09
CA ILE A 111 1.01 -0.56 -12.19
C ILE A 111 1.95 0.40 -12.88
N LEU A 112 2.19 1.55 -12.25
CA LEU A 112 3.19 2.53 -12.67
C LEU A 112 4.48 2.34 -11.88
N MET A 113 5.61 2.48 -12.57
CA MET A 113 6.94 2.59 -11.97
C MET A 113 7.75 3.63 -12.74
N SER A 114 8.90 4.02 -12.20
CA SER A 114 9.89 4.84 -12.90
C SER A 114 11.27 4.21 -12.83
N THR A 115 12.11 4.50 -13.82
CA THR A 115 13.51 4.07 -13.80
C THR A 115 14.41 5.00 -14.58
N ASN A 116 15.69 5.03 -14.23
CA ASN A 116 16.69 5.74 -15.01
C ASN A 116 17.00 4.94 -16.29
N ILE A 117 17.07 5.63 -17.43
CA ILE A 117 17.28 5.03 -18.76
C ILE A 117 18.65 4.32 -18.90
N TYR A 118 19.61 4.63 -18.04
CA TYR A 118 20.95 4.03 -18.05
C TYR A 118 21.04 2.75 -17.22
N THR A 119 19.92 2.23 -16.71
CA THR A 119 19.93 1.02 -15.88
C THR A 119 19.84 -0.25 -16.72
N LYS A 120 20.42 -1.35 -16.22
CA LYS A 120 20.31 -2.68 -16.85
C LYS A 120 18.85 -3.12 -17.03
N LYS A 121 17.98 -2.78 -16.07
CA LYS A 121 16.54 -3.10 -16.17
C LYS A 121 15.85 -2.35 -17.31
N TYR A 122 16.21 -1.08 -17.55
CA TYR A 122 15.67 -0.33 -18.69
C TYR A 122 16.11 -0.96 -20.01
N GLU A 123 17.40 -1.28 -20.14
CA GLU A 123 17.94 -1.96 -21.32
C GLU A 123 17.24 -3.29 -21.60
N MET A 124 16.98 -4.10 -20.56
CA MET A 124 16.24 -5.35 -20.69
C MET A 124 14.79 -5.12 -21.12
N LEU A 125 14.12 -4.13 -20.53
CA LEU A 125 12.71 -3.82 -20.83
C LEU A 125 12.50 -3.32 -22.25
N GLU A 126 13.49 -2.68 -22.87
CA GLU A 126 13.43 -2.30 -24.29
C GLU A 126 13.56 -3.52 -25.23
N LYS A 127 14.17 -4.62 -24.77
CA LYS A 127 14.36 -5.85 -25.58
C LYS A 127 13.23 -6.86 -25.40
N GLN A 128 12.65 -6.92 -24.20
CA GLN A 128 11.58 -7.84 -23.85
C GLN A 128 10.66 -7.20 -22.81
N ASN A 129 9.35 -7.42 -22.94
CA ASN A 129 8.36 -6.77 -22.08
C ASN A 129 7.80 -7.68 -20.99
N GLY A 130 8.12 -8.97 -20.97
CA GLY A 130 7.67 -9.91 -19.94
C GLY A 130 8.26 -9.58 -18.57
N VAL A 131 7.40 -9.42 -17.57
CA VAL A 131 7.82 -9.12 -16.20
C VAL A 131 7.04 -9.92 -15.16
N ALA A 132 7.69 -10.13 -14.02
CA ALA A 132 7.03 -10.53 -12.78
C ALA A 132 7.32 -9.48 -11.69
N LEU A 133 6.29 -9.06 -10.99
CA LEU A 133 6.35 -8.16 -9.83
C LEU A 133 5.98 -8.95 -8.59
N LEU A 134 6.90 -9.06 -7.63
CA LEU A 134 6.60 -9.56 -6.30
C LEU A 134 6.37 -8.37 -5.36
N ILE A 135 5.18 -8.29 -4.81
CA ILE A 135 4.78 -7.28 -3.83
C ILE A 135 4.56 -8.01 -2.52
N HIS A 136 5.23 -7.56 -1.48
CA HIS A 136 5.08 -8.11 -0.15
C HIS A 136 4.61 -6.99 0.79
N ASP A 137 3.60 -7.30 1.59
CA ASP A 137 3.09 -6.41 2.63
C ASP A 137 4.07 -6.46 3.82
N PHE A 138 5.25 -5.83 3.74
CA PHE A 138 6.29 -5.94 4.79
C PHE A 138 5.82 -5.41 6.13
N SER A 139 5.74 -6.23 7.19
CA SER A 139 5.43 -5.70 8.52
C SER A 139 6.49 -4.69 8.95
N GLU A 140 6.10 -3.44 9.19
CA GLU A 140 6.97 -2.50 9.89
C GLU A 140 7.08 -2.96 11.34
N GLY A 141 8.10 -3.77 11.62
CA GLY A 141 8.44 -4.18 12.98
C GLY A 141 8.85 -2.94 13.77
N ASN A 142 7.96 -2.45 14.62
CA ASN A 142 8.16 -1.57 15.78
C ASN A 142 9.42 -0.67 15.76
N SER A 143 9.69 0.00 14.65
CA SER A 143 10.79 0.94 14.49
C SER A 143 10.28 2.28 15.01
N GLY A 144 10.48 2.52 16.30
CA GLY A 144 10.02 3.74 16.94
C GLY A 144 10.69 4.97 16.33
N SER A 145 9.89 5.87 15.77
CA SER A 145 10.00 7.32 15.94
C SER A 145 8.96 8.02 15.06
N ASP A 146 8.24 8.93 15.71
CA ASP A 146 7.66 10.14 15.15
C ASP A 146 6.40 10.06 14.29
N GLY A 147 5.37 10.68 14.84
CA GLY A 147 4.50 11.53 14.05
C GLY A 147 3.12 10.96 13.83
N GLU A 148 2.15 11.73 14.31
CA GLU A 148 0.75 11.72 13.98
C GLU A 148 0.50 11.78 12.46
N ASN A 149 0.67 10.63 11.80
CA ASN A 149 0.12 10.39 10.48
C ASN A 149 -0.36 8.95 10.43
N THR A 150 -1.51 8.77 9.80
CA THR A 150 -2.21 7.51 9.57
C THR A 150 -1.36 6.60 8.67
N THR A 151 -0.21 6.13 9.15
CA THR A 151 0.62 5.19 8.42
C THR A 151 -0.11 3.86 8.45
N VAL A 152 -0.57 3.52 7.26
CA VAL A 152 -1.08 2.22 6.88
C VAL A 152 -0.10 1.16 7.39
N ARG A 153 -0.45 0.49 8.48
CA ARG A 153 0.42 -0.53 9.08
C ARG A 153 0.42 -1.76 8.18
N LEU A 154 1.56 -2.03 7.56
CA LEU A 154 1.81 -3.26 6.84
C LEU A 154 1.98 -4.43 7.83
N THR A 155 1.59 -5.66 7.48
CA THR A 155 1.44 -6.78 8.46
C THR A 155 2.30 -8.00 8.21
N GLY A 156 2.93 -8.15 7.06
CA GLY A 156 3.68 -9.35 6.68
C GLY A 156 2.80 -10.48 6.16
N GLU A 157 1.48 -10.27 6.02
CA GLU A 157 0.54 -11.38 5.87
C GLU A 157 0.39 -11.90 4.44
N TYR A 158 0.72 -11.07 3.45
CA TYR A 158 0.42 -11.35 2.04
C TYR A 158 1.61 -11.09 1.13
N SER A 159 1.77 -12.00 0.17
CA SER A 159 2.64 -11.85 -0.98
C SER A 159 1.81 -11.95 -2.25
N ILE A 160 2.00 -11.01 -3.16
CA ILE A 160 1.32 -10.97 -4.45
C ILE A 160 2.38 -10.98 -5.55
N THR A 161 2.35 -12.02 -6.38
CA THR A 161 3.11 -12.05 -7.63
C THR A 161 2.21 -11.68 -8.78
N LEU A 162 2.45 -10.53 -9.42
CA LEU A 162 1.78 -10.10 -10.64
C LEU A 162 2.68 -10.41 -11.84
N ASN A 163 2.21 -11.19 -12.80
CA ASN A 163 2.91 -11.34 -14.09
C ASN A 163 2.19 -10.54 -15.15
N GLY A 164 2.95 -9.91 -16.04
CA GLY A 164 2.39 -9.00 -17.01
C GLY A 164 3.38 -8.58 -18.08
N THR A 165 2.99 -7.56 -18.84
CA THR A 165 3.87 -6.90 -19.79
C THR A 165 4.20 -5.49 -19.30
N CYS A 166 5.46 -5.10 -19.39
CA CYS A 166 5.97 -3.80 -19.02
C CYS A 166 6.36 -3.02 -20.28
N SER A 167 5.87 -1.80 -20.41
CA SER A 167 6.18 -0.90 -21.52
C SER A 167 6.73 0.42 -21.01
N VAL A 168 7.70 0.97 -21.77
CA VAL A 168 8.16 2.34 -21.58
C VAL A 168 7.16 3.28 -22.24
N ILE A 169 6.63 4.23 -21.48
CA ILE A 169 5.64 5.18 -21.99
C ILE A 169 6.36 6.23 -22.84
N LYS A 170 6.22 6.14 -24.17
CA LYS A 170 6.87 7.04 -25.14
C LYS A 170 6.08 8.33 -25.38
N ASP A 171 4.76 8.31 -25.17
CA ASP A 171 3.93 9.51 -25.27
C ASP A 171 4.24 10.48 -24.11
N ALA A 172 4.69 11.68 -24.44
CA ALA A 172 5.17 12.64 -23.45
C ALA A 172 4.06 13.16 -22.53
N VAL A 173 2.85 13.35 -23.05
CA VAL A 173 1.71 13.88 -22.29
C VAL A 173 1.23 12.82 -21.29
N LEU A 174 1.10 11.58 -21.75
CA LEU A 174 0.73 10.44 -20.93
C LEU A 174 1.79 10.13 -19.88
N ALA A 175 3.07 10.18 -20.25
CA ALA A 175 4.18 9.99 -19.33
C ALA A 175 4.15 11.02 -18.21
N GLU A 176 3.90 12.30 -18.50
CA GLU A 176 3.84 13.34 -17.46
C GLU A 176 2.61 13.21 -16.57
N ARG A 177 1.44 12.86 -17.13
CA ARG A 177 0.23 12.54 -16.35
C ARG A 177 0.50 11.43 -15.34
N TYR A 178 1.11 10.33 -15.79
CA TYR A 178 1.43 9.20 -14.91
C TYR A 178 2.57 9.49 -13.96
N ARG A 179 3.56 10.30 -14.35
CA ARG A 179 4.62 10.78 -13.45
C ARG A 179 4.05 11.59 -12.30
N ALA A 180 3.12 12.51 -12.58
CA ALA A 180 2.43 13.29 -11.57
C ALA A 180 1.64 12.39 -10.59
N ALA A 181 0.92 11.39 -11.11
CA ALA A 181 0.21 10.42 -10.28
C ALA A 181 1.17 9.58 -9.40
N HIS A 182 2.27 9.11 -9.98
CA HIS A 182 3.29 8.33 -9.28
C HIS A 182 4.00 9.15 -8.19
N LEU A 183 4.32 10.41 -8.47
CA LEU A 183 4.92 11.36 -7.53
C LEU A 183 3.96 11.72 -6.39
N LYS A 184 2.68 11.94 -6.70
CA LYS A 184 1.64 12.20 -5.68
C LYS A 184 1.55 11.05 -4.66
N ASN A 185 1.72 9.82 -5.11
CA ASN A 185 1.71 8.64 -4.23
C ASN A 185 3.05 8.40 -3.50
N ASN A 186 4.15 8.96 -4.01
CA ASN A 186 5.51 8.78 -3.48
C ASN A 186 6.25 10.13 -3.31
N PRO A 187 5.71 11.06 -2.48
CA PRO A 187 6.26 12.41 -2.34
C PRO A 187 7.66 12.44 -1.71
N ASP A 188 8.05 11.37 -1.00
CA ASP A 188 9.36 11.18 -0.37
C ASP A 188 10.44 10.62 -1.32
N TYR A 189 10.11 10.42 -2.61
CA TYR A 189 11.00 9.78 -3.58
C TYR A 189 11.16 10.51 -4.93
N PRO A 190 11.18 11.86 -4.98
CA PRO A 190 11.15 12.61 -6.23
C PRO A 190 12.37 12.36 -7.13
N GLN A 191 13.55 12.12 -6.55
CA GLN A 191 14.83 11.96 -7.25
C GLN A 191 14.88 10.73 -8.18
N PHE A 192 13.97 9.77 -8.01
CA PHE A 192 13.85 8.60 -8.87
C PHE A 192 12.62 8.64 -9.80
N ILE A 193 11.82 9.71 -9.74
CA ILE A 193 10.57 9.90 -10.50
C ILE A 193 10.69 11.07 -11.49
N VAL A 194 11.37 12.13 -11.06
CA VAL A 194 11.52 13.37 -11.83
C VAL A 194 12.93 13.46 -12.41
N GLY A 195 13.02 13.77 -13.70
CA GLY A 195 14.29 13.99 -14.38
C GLY A 195 14.20 13.66 -15.87
N LYS A 196 15.05 14.30 -16.67
CA LYS A 196 15.13 14.07 -18.13
C LYS A 196 15.50 12.62 -18.48
N ASP A 197 16.27 11.97 -17.61
CA ASP A 197 16.78 10.61 -17.82
C ASP A 197 15.92 9.57 -17.07
N ILE A 198 14.74 9.96 -16.58
CA ILE A 198 13.80 9.08 -15.86
C ILE A 198 12.60 8.74 -16.75
N ALA A 199 12.57 7.48 -17.19
CA ALA A 199 11.45 6.93 -17.95
C ALA A 199 10.31 6.48 -17.04
N MET A 200 9.08 6.70 -17.49
CA MET A 200 7.89 6.11 -16.88
C MET A 200 7.60 4.75 -17.50
N LEU A 201 7.30 3.79 -16.64
CA LEU A 201 6.98 2.42 -16.98
C LEU A 201 5.52 2.14 -16.62
N ARG A 202 4.82 1.42 -17.49
CA ARG A 202 3.49 0.87 -17.25
C ARG A 202 3.57 -0.65 -17.30
N VAL A 203 2.96 -1.32 -16.32
CA VAL A 203 2.76 -2.76 -16.33
C VAL A 203 1.28 -3.08 -16.46
N ASP A 204 0.95 -3.80 -17.51
CA ASP A 204 -0.35 -4.42 -17.77
C ASP A 204 -0.35 -5.82 -17.18
N VAL A 205 -1.18 -6.03 -16.15
CA VAL A 205 -1.20 -7.29 -15.40
C VAL A 205 -2.00 -8.34 -16.17
N LEU A 206 -1.37 -9.49 -16.43
CA LEU A 206 -1.98 -10.63 -17.14
C LEU A 206 -2.35 -11.79 -16.21
N SER A 207 -1.68 -11.91 -15.07
CA SER A 207 -1.99 -12.92 -14.07
C SER A 207 -1.52 -12.49 -12.68
N ALA A 208 -2.15 -13.05 -11.65
CA ALA A 208 -1.76 -12.83 -10.27
C ALA A 208 -1.69 -14.15 -9.52
N ARG A 209 -0.77 -14.23 -8.56
CA ARG A 209 -0.74 -15.26 -7.52
C ARG A 209 -0.69 -14.57 -6.18
N ILE A 210 -1.58 -14.94 -5.28
CA ILE A 210 -1.66 -14.37 -3.94
C ILE A 210 -1.43 -15.51 -2.97
N CYS A 211 -0.48 -15.33 -2.07
CA CYS A 211 -0.18 -16.28 -1.01
C CYS A 211 -0.28 -15.58 0.34
N ASN A 212 -0.78 -16.29 1.34
CA ASN A 212 -0.80 -15.85 2.73
C ASN A 212 0.20 -16.63 3.60
N ILE A 213 0.28 -16.29 4.88
CA ILE A 213 1.18 -16.95 5.86
C ILE A 213 0.88 -18.43 6.10
N ASN A 214 -0.28 -18.93 5.67
CA ASN A 214 -0.68 -20.33 5.80
C ASN A 214 -0.36 -21.15 4.53
N ASP A 215 0.40 -20.59 3.59
CA ASP A 215 0.71 -21.18 2.28
C ASP A 215 -0.55 -21.45 1.41
N GLU A 216 -1.64 -20.72 1.68
CA GLU A 216 -2.84 -20.78 0.85
C GLU A 216 -2.64 -19.90 -0.39
N VAL A 217 -2.58 -20.55 -1.56
CA VAL A 217 -2.29 -19.89 -2.84
C VAL A 217 -3.54 -19.75 -3.69
N ILE A 218 -3.85 -18.52 -4.07
CA ILE A 218 -4.91 -18.18 -5.03
C ILE A 218 -4.24 -17.77 -6.35
N LYS A 219 -4.81 -18.22 -7.48
CA LYS A 219 -4.28 -17.96 -8.84
C LYS A 219 -5.33 -17.28 -9.71
N TRP A 220 -4.88 -16.39 -10.58
CA TRP A 220 -5.68 -15.71 -11.60
C TRP A 220 -4.88 -15.51 -12.88
N ASN A 221 -5.54 -15.58 -14.04
CA ASN A 221 -5.02 -15.17 -15.34
C ASN A 221 -6.14 -14.61 -16.24
N VAL A 222 -5.74 -13.81 -17.25
CA VAL A 222 -6.66 -13.27 -18.27
C VAL A 222 -7.20 -14.36 -19.20
N GLU A 223 -6.41 -15.39 -19.52
CA GLU A 223 -6.75 -16.43 -20.51
C GLU A 223 -7.85 -17.43 -20.08
N GLN A 224 -8.33 -17.41 -18.83
CA GLN A 224 -9.47 -18.25 -18.39
C GLN A 224 -10.83 -17.84 -19.03
N GLU A 225 -10.83 -17.02 -20.07
CA GLU A 225 -12.01 -16.53 -20.80
C GLU A 225 -12.55 -17.47 -21.90
N SER A 226 -11.82 -18.50 -22.35
CA SER A 226 -12.22 -19.25 -23.57
C SER A 226 -12.89 -20.62 -23.34
N THR A 227 -13.20 -21.02 -22.12
CA THR A 227 -13.80 -22.35 -21.83
C THR A 227 -14.90 -22.32 -20.77
N SER A 228 -15.79 -21.33 -20.81
CA SER A 228 -17.04 -21.35 -20.02
C SER A 228 -18.24 -20.95 -20.88
#